data_AF-A0A556MJW9-F1
#
_entry.id   AF-A0A556MJW9-F1
#
_cell.length_a   1.000
_cell.length_b   1.000
_cell.length_c   1.000
_cell.angle_alpha   90.00
_cell.angle_beta   90.00
_cell.angle_gamma   90.00
#
_symmetry.space_group_name_H-M   'P 1'
#
loop_
_entity.id
_entity.type
_entity.pdbx_description
1 polymer ?
#
loop_
_entity_poly.entity_id
_entity_poly.type
_entity_poly.pdbx_seq_one_letter_code
_entity_poly.pdbx_strand_id
1 'polypeptide(L)'
;MPCPMKNTLVICSLLIFLFSCTTRQKETANVEVKGFEYAQLVSIEQKSGYKELIIKNPKTLKVESRYVLFPRNSKMKRPKNGKIIEVPVQHMAALSTSFVGMLNAIKSIGAIKATTEEQYISNRQLLKGIKAGRVLTAGYETGLTPEAVLKAEIPLIVFSGFGQPFPNEDKFAQLGVVCMANYDWEEKHPLGKAEWIKVFGALVCKEKEADTYFNQVVKSYRELRKQITSGSETKRNQKTVLCGGLAGDIWYAPAGKSFMAGIMKDAGMNYFYKNTTGTASISLSLEQVFNDDRSCDVWINAEASTLNELFELNSKFRYFHTVREGKVYSYMHDPNYYWEYSQVNPHWLLEDFMRINRDDTPANLHFYKQLK
;
A
#
# COMPACT_ATOMS: atom_id res chain seq x y z
N MET A 1 36.85 -37.83 -83.70
CA MET A 1 36.67 -36.37 -83.80
C MET A 1 35.96 -35.87 -82.55
N PRO A 2 36.31 -34.69 -82.04
CA PRO A 2 36.60 -34.48 -80.62
C PRO A 2 35.41 -33.92 -79.82
N CYS A 3 35.37 -34.20 -78.51
CA CYS A 3 35.01 -33.17 -77.53
C CYS A 3 35.60 -33.51 -76.15
N PRO A 4 36.43 -32.62 -75.55
CA PRO A 4 37.10 -32.82 -74.26
C PRO A 4 36.40 -32.10 -73.09
N MET A 5 36.71 -32.57 -71.87
CA MET A 5 36.82 -31.85 -70.59
C MET A 5 35.76 -30.81 -70.18
N LYS A 6 35.22 -30.94 -68.95
CA LYS A 6 35.64 -30.10 -67.80
C LYS A 6 34.94 -30.42 -66.47
N ASN A 7 35.79 -30.48 -65.45
CA ASN A 7 35.65 -29.92 -64.10
C ASN A 7 34.72 -30.59 -63.08
N THR A 8 35.34 -31.53 -62.37
CA THR A 8 35.46 -31.60 -60.90
C THR A 8 35.00 -30.34 -60.14
N LEU A 9 34.01 -30.49 -59.26
CA LEU A 9 33.85 -29.64 -58.08
C LEU A 9 33.42 -30.52 -56.90
N VAL A 10 34.41 -30.93 -56.12
CA VAL A 10 34.23 -31.64 -54.85
C VAL A 10 33.83 -30.61 -53.81
N ILE A 11 32.56 -30.67 -53.36
CA ILE A 11 32.05 -29.82 -52.28
C ILE A 11 32.53 -30.40 -50.95
N CYS A 12 33.65 -29.87 -50.45
CA CYS A 12 34.08 -30.04 -49.06
C CYS A 12 33.08 -29.34 -48.14
N SER A 13 32.21 -30.12 -47.50
CA SER A 13 31.36 -29.61 -46.42
C SER A 13 32.21 -29.35 -45.17
N LEU A 14 32.36 -28.06 -44.87
CA LEU A 14 33.00 -27.53 -43.66
C LEU A 14 32.23 -27.98 -42.42
N LEU A 15 32.80 -28.95 -41.69
CA LEU A 15 32.39 -29.32 -40.33
C LEU A 15 32.91 -28.24 -39.35
N ILE A 16 32.12 -27.20 -39.14
CA ILE A 16 32.34 -26.23 -38.07
C ILE A 16 31.79 -26.82 -36.77
N PHE A 17 32.68 -27.41 -35.97
CA PHE A 17 32.42 -27.71 -34.56
C PHE A 17 32.46 -26.42 -33.74
N LEU A 18 31.30 -25.80 -33.51
CA LEU A 18 31.16 -24.79 -32.46
C LEU A 18 30.95 -25.49 -31.12
N PHE A 19 32.03 -25.59 -30.35
CA PHE A 19 31.99 -25.81 -28.91
C PHE A 19 31.31 -24.62 -28.24
N SER A 20 30.01 -24.73 -27.95
CA SER A 20 29.34 -23.82 -27.03
C SER A 20 29.38 -24.42 -25.63
N CYS A 21 30.35 -23.97 -24.83
CA CYS A 21 30.35 -24.13 -23.39
C CYS A 21 29.15 -23.36 -22.83
N THR A 22 28.06 -24.05 -22.52
CA THR A 22 26.93 -23.46 -21.79
C THR A 22 27.32 -23.37 -20.32
N THR A 23 27.83 -22.21 -19.92
CA THR A 23 27.98 -21.85 -18.51
C THR A 23 26.59 -21.89 -17.88
N ARG A 24 26.33 -22.88 -17.03
CA ARG A 24 25.08 -23.03 -16.28
C ARG A 24 25.00 -21.88 -15.27
N GLN A 25 24.44 -20.75 -15.70
CA GLN A 25 23.97 -19.73 -14.78
C GLN A 25 22.96 -20.39 -13.85
N LYS A 26 23.21 -20.27 -12.54
CA LYS A 26 22.21 -20.52 -11.51
C LYS A 26 21.08 -19.52 -11.77
N GLU A 27 20.08 -19.95 -12.53
CA GLU A 27 18.76 -19.33 -12.48
C GLU A 27 18.31 -19.39 -11.03
N THR A 28 18.38 -18.25 -10.36
CA THR A 28 17.51 -17.99 -9.22
C THR A 28 16.12 -18.08 -9.81
N ALA A 29 15.43 -19.18 -9.53
CA ALA A 29 14.04 -19.35 -9.95
C ALA A 29 13.27 -18.12 -9.47
N ASN A 30 12.91 -17.25 -10.42
CA ASN A 30 11.83 -16.30 -10.23
C ASN A 30 10.61 -17.16 -9.95
N VAL A 31 10.25 -17.26 -8.67
CA VAL A 31 8.96 -17.81 -8.26
C VAL A 31 7.94 -16.86 -8.84
N GLU A 32 7.35 -17.25 -9.96
CA GLU A 32 6.22 -16.58 -10.58
C GLU A 32 5.10 -16.51 -9.52
N VAL A 33 4.95 -15.35 -8.88
CA VAL A 33 3.91 -15.08 -7.90
C VAL A 33 2.59 -15.02 -8.67
N LYS A 34 1.94 -16.16 -8.87
CA LYS A 34 0.64 -16.19 -9.55
C LYS A 34 -0.37 -15.42 -8.70
N GLY A 35 -0.77 -14.23 -9.16
CA GLY A 35 -1.86 -13.43 -8.61
C GLY A 35 -1.49 -12.03 -8.09
N PHE A 36 -0.21 -11.74 -7.79
CA PHE A 36 0.24 -10.43 -7.34
C PHE A 36 1.30 -9.85 -8.29
N GLU A 37 1.06 -8.65 -8.82
CA GLU A 37 1.96 -7.97 -9.76
C GLU A 37 2.86 -6.93 -9.08
N TYR A 38 2.38 -6.31 -7.99
CA TYR A 38 3.03 -5.18 -7.33
C TYR A 38 3.40 -5.45 -5.88
N ALA A 39 2.56 -6.17 -5.13
CA ALA A 39 2.84 -6.51 -3.74
C ALA A 39 3.99 -7.51 -3.65
N GLN A 40 4.96 -7.24 -2.80
CA GLN A 40 6.14 -8.09 -2.64
C GLN A 40 6.11 -8.91 -1.35
N LEU A 41 5.31 -8.47 -0.37
CA LEU A 41 5.27 -9.01 0.99
C LEU A 41 4.20 -10.07 1.19
N VAL A 42 3.40 -10.36 0.17
CA VAL A 42 2.33 -11.36 0.21
C VAL A 42 2.23 -12.14 -1.09
N SER A 43 1.78 -13.39 -0.99
CA SER A 43 1.39 -14.19 -2.14
C SER A 43 0.30 -15.20 -1.74
N ILE A 44 -0.48 -15.64 -2.72
CA ILE A 44 -1.47 -16.71 -2.54
C ILE A 44 -1.17 -17.84 -3.50
N GLU A 45 -0.96 -19.04 -2.97
CA GLU A 45 -0.77 -20.25 -3.76
C GLU A 45 -2.04 -21.08 -3.79
N GLN A 46 -2.48 -21.48 -4.98
CA GLN A 46 -3.59 -22.42 -5.13
C GLN A 46 -3.11 -23.86 -4.86
N LYS A 47 -3.83 -24.58 -4.00
CA LYS A 47 -3.63 -26.01 -3.72
C LYS A 47 -4.88 -26.79 -4.11
N SER A 48 -4.80 -28.12 -4.03
CA SER A 48 -5.98 -28.96 -4.27
C SER A 48 -7.03 -28.73 -3.18
N GLY A 49 -8.07 -27.96 -3.52
CA GLY A 49 -9.24 -27.69 -2.69
C GLY A 49 -9.09 -26.57 -1.63
N TYR A 50 -7.92 -25.96 -1.48
CA TYR A 50 -7.70 -24.83 -0.56
C TYR A 50 -6.62 -23.89 -1.12
N LYS A 51 -6.42 -22.73 -0.46
CA LYS A 51 -5.34 -21.79 -0.79
C LYS A 51 -4.35 -21.68 0.36
N GLU A 52 -3.11 -21.36 0.05
CA GLU A 52 -2.12 -20.95 1.05
C GLU A 52 -1.82 -19.46 0.88
N LEU A 53 -2.12 -18.67 1.90
CA LEU A 53 -1.69 -17.28 2.02
C LEU A 53 -0.33 -17.25 2.71
N ILE A 54 0.63 -16.59 2.07
CA ILE A 54 2.02 -16.53 2.53
C ILE A 54 2.36 -15.06 2.77
N ILE A 55 2.78 -14.75 3.99
CA ILE A 55 3.23 -13.41 4.40
C ILE A 55 4.74 -13.46 4.58
N LYS A 56 5.44 -12.46 4.03
CA LYS A 56 6.89 -12.31 4.12
C LYS A 56 7.26 -11.18 5.06
N ASN A 57 8.37 -11.36 5.76
CA ASN A 57 8.93 -10.34 6.62
C ASN A 57 9.42 -9.13 5.77
N PRO A 58 9.02 -7.88 6.09
CA PRO A 58 9.40 -6.70 5.30
C PRO A 58 10.91 -6.46 5.17
N LYS A 59 11.68 -6.84 6.19
CA LYS A 59 13.13 -6.59 6.26
C LYS A 59 13.93 -7.65 5.52
N THR A 60 13.55 -8.93 5.68
CA THR A 60 14.32 -10.06 5.13
C THR A 60 13.76 -10.64 3.85
N LEU A 61 12.51 -10.31 3.50
CA LEU A 61 11.72 -10.88 2.40
C LEU A 61 11.55 -12.40 2.46
N LYS A 62 11.92 -13.04 3.59
CA LYS A 62 11.70 -14.46 3.84
C LYS A 62 10.26 -14.67 4.30
N VAL A 63 9.75 -15.88 4.05
CA VAL A 63 8.44 -16.29 4.57
C VAL A 63 8.44 -16.20 6.09
N GLU A 64 7.51 -15.40 6.62
CA GLU A 64 7.31 -15.22 8.05
C GLU A 64 6.15 -16.09 8.54
N SER A 65 5.05 -16.12 7.78
CA SER A 65 3.85 -16.86 8.15
C SER A 65 3.17 -17.52 6.95
N ARG A 66 2.55 -18.68 7.20
CA ARG A 66 1.72 -19.42 6.25
C ARG A 66 0.36 -19.71 6.86
N TYR A 67 -0.69 -19.31 6.14
CA TYR A 67 -2.08 -19.52 6.52
C TYR A 67 -2.79 -20.38 5.48
N VAL A 68 -3.45 -21.42 5.94
CA VAL A 68 -4.26 -22.31 5.09
C VAL A 68 -5.67 -21.72 5.04
N LEU A 69 -6.06 -21.15 3.91
CA LEU A 69 -7.42 -20.67 3.67
C LEU A 69 -8.29 -21.87 3.27
N PHE A 70 -8.93 -22.49 4.26
CA PHE A 70 -9.66 -23.73 4.11
C PHE A 70 -11.17 -23.48 3.94
N PRO A 71 -11.83 -23.99 2.89
CA PRO A 71 -13.26 -23.77 2.71
C PRO A 71 -14.07 -24.33 3.88
N ARG A 72 -14.93 -23.49 4.47
CA ARG A 72 -15.88 -23.88 5.52
C ARG A 72 -16.78 -24.99 4.98
N ASN A 73 -17.14 -25.95 5.85
CA ASN A 73 -17.95 -27.13 5.51
C ASN A 73 -17.34 -28.08 4.46
N SER A 74 -16.04 -27.95 4.16
CA SER A 74 -15.34 -28.90 3.28
C SER A 74 -15.26 -30.29 3.91
N LYS A 75 -15.53 -31.33 3.11
CA LYS A 75 -15.37 -32.74 3.50
C LYS A 75 -13.93 -33.24 3.38
N MET A 76 -13.03 -32.41 2.86
CA MET A 76 -11.64 -32.80 2.69
C MET A 76 -10.93 -32.93 4.04
N LYS A 77 -9.91 -33.76 4.09
CA LYS A 77 -9.03 -33.84 5.25
C LYS A 77 -8.31 -32.51 5.43
N ARG A 78 -8.45 -31.89 6.61
CA ARG A 78 -7.74 -30.65 6.96
C ARG A 78 -6.23 -30.85 6.83
N PRO A 79 -5.51 -29.94 6.16
CA PRO A 79 -4.05 -29.96 6.13
C PRO A 79 -3.47 -29.94 7.54
N LYS A 80 -2.39 -30.68 7.76
CA LYS A 80 -1.71 -30.73 9.08
C LYS A 80 -0.72 -29.58 9.30
N ASN A 81 -0.37 -28.85 8.23
CA ASN A 81 0.67 -27.83 8.26
C ASN A 81 0.04 -26.43 8.17
N GLY A 82 0.51 -25.50 9.01
CA GLY A 82 0.10 -24.08 8.97
C GLY A 82 -1.10 -23.74 9.86
N LYS A 83 -1.32 -22.43 10.07
CA LYS A 83 -2.47 -21.90 10.81
C LYS A 83 -3.70 -21.92 9.88
N ILE A 84 -4.76 -22.63 10.25
CA ILE A 84 -5.97 -22.76 9.41
C ILE A 84 -6.88 -21.56 9.64
N ILE A 85 -7.28 -20.90 8.54
CA ILE A 85 -8.33 -19.88 8.51
C ILE A 85 -9.49 -20.45 7.69
N GLU A 86 -10.66 -20.60 8.30
CA GLU A 86 -11.86 -21.02 7.58
C GLU A 86 -12.41 -19.88 6.72
N VAL A 87 -12.61 -20.13 5.43
CA VAL A 87 -13.14 -19.15 4.47
C VAL A 87 -14.52 -19.59 3.93
N PRO A 88 -15.46 -18.66 3.65
CA PRO A 88 -15.33 -17.22 3.85
C PRO A 88 -15.30 -16.85 5.34
N VAL A 89 -14.43 -15.91 5.68
CA VAL A 89 -14.38 -15.31 7.02
C VAL A 89 -15.58 -14.39 7.16
N GLN A 90 -16.52 -14.78 8.01
CA GLN A 90 -17.76 -14.03 8.25
C GLN A 90 -17.62 -13.03 9.39
N HIS A 91 -16.72 -13.28 10.33
CA HIS A 91 -16.41 -12.42 11.47
C HIS A 91 -14.89 -12.25 11.58
N MET A 92 -14.41 -11.03 11.61
CA MET A 92 -12.99 -10.71 11.83
C MET A 92 -12.82 -9.46 12.68
N ALA A 93 -11.69 -9.38 13.39
CA ALA A 93 -11.15 -8.11 13.84
C ALA A 93 -10.25 -7.54 12.74
N ALA A 94 -10.55 -6.33 12.27
CA ALA A 94 -9.75 -5.61 11.28
C ALA A 94 -9.18 -4.34 11.94
N LEU A 95 -7.97 -4.44 12.46
CA LEU A 95 -7.39 -3.48 13.41
C LEU A 95 -6.56 -2.36 12.77
N SER A 96 -6.81 -2.07 11.49
CA SER A 96 -6.24 -0.91 10.80
C SER A 96 -7.31 -0.27 9.93
N THR A 97 -7.31 1.06 9.89
CA THR A 97 -8.20 1.85 9.03
C THR A 97 -8.03 1.48 7.55
N SER A 98 -6.82 1.10 7.09
CA SER A 98 -6.63 0.66 5.70
C SER A 98 -7.38 -0.63 5.38
N PHE A 99 -7.51 -1.55 6.35
CA PHE A 99 -8.24 -2.81 6.17
C PHE A 99 -9.74 -2.57 6.01
N VAL A 100 -10.28 -1.58 6.74
CA VAL A 100 -11.66 -1.12 6.60
C VAL A 100 -11.92 -0.63 5.18
N GLY A 101 -11.02 0.21 4.64
CA GLY A 101 -11.12 0.69 3.26
C GLY A 101 -11.11 -0.42 2.21
N MET A 102 -10.20 -1.39 2.36
CA MET A 102 -10.12 -2.55 1.45
C MET A 102 -11.39 -3.42 1.51
N LEU A 103 -11.92 -3.69 2.70
CA LEU A 103 -13.17 -4.43 2.87
C LEU A 103 -14.37 -3.64 2.35
N ASN A 104 -14.38 -2.31 2.50
CA ASN A 104 -15.40 -1.45 1.93
C ASN A 104 -15.43 -1.51 0.39
N ALA A 105 -14.26 -1.43 -0.25
CA ALA A 105 -14.11 -1.49 -1.70
C ALA A 105 -14.74 -2.75 -2.32
N ILE A 106 -14.68 -3.89 -1.62
CA ILE A 106 -15.31 -5.16 -2.04
C ILE A 106 -16.66 -5.45 -1.36
N LYS A 107 -17.29 -4.44 -0.76
CA LYS A 107 -18.61 -4.51 -0.11
C LYS A 107 -18.69 -5.58 0.99
N SER A 108 -17.65 -5.68 1.81
CA SER A 108 -17.49 -6.70 2.87
C SER A 108 -17.32 -6.11 4.27
N ILE A 109 -17.71 -4.85 4.50
CA ILE A 109 -17.72 -4.24 5.85
C ILE A 109 -18.48 -5.08 6.88
N GLY A 110 -19.52 -5.81 6.46
CA GLY A 110 -20.30 -6.68 7.35
C GLY A 110 -19.49 -7.80 8.02
N ALA A 111 -18.31 -8.14 7.51
CA ALA A 111 -17.43 -9.12 8.12
C ALA A 111 -16.69 -8.59 9.37
N ILE A 112 -16.63 -7.27 9.55
CA ILE A 112 -15.88 -6.63 10.65
C ILE A 112 -16.72 -6.67 11.93
N LYS A 113 -16.22 -7.37 12.95
CA LYS A 113 -16.81 -7.47 14.30
C LYS A 113 -15.97 -6.79 15.37
N ALA A 114 -14.72 -6.45 15.05
CA ALA A 114 -13.92 -5.54 15.84
C ALA A 114 -13.02 -4.69 14.93
N THR A 115 -12.71 -3.47 15.34
CA THR A 115 -11.79 -2.58 14.61
C THR A 115 -10.92 -1.76 15.57
N THR A 116 -10.13 -0.84 15.03
CA THR A 116 -9.40 0.17 15.81
C THR A 116 -10.38 1.12 16.50
N GLU A 117 -9.91 2.22 17.08
CA GLU A 117 -10.73 3.21 17.76
C GLU A 117 -11.72 3.90 16.81
N GLU A 118 -12.91 4.21 17.31
CA GLU A 118 -13.97 4.90 16.55
C GLU A 118 -13.48 6.20 15.92
N GLN A 119 -12.61 6.93 16.62
CA GLN A 119 -12.04 8.20 16.17
C GLN A 119 -11.16 8.11 14.92
N TYR A 120 -10.77 6.91 14.49
CA TYR A 120 -9.97 6.66 13.29
C TYR A 120 -10.78 6.08 12.12
N ILE A 121 -12.11 5.99 12.25
CA ILE A 121 -13.00 5.38 11.26
C ILE A 121 -13.83 6.45 10.56
N SER A 122 -13.85 6.43 9.22
CA SER A 122 -14.74 7.28 8.42
C SER A 122 -15.98 6.52 7.91
N ASN A 123 -15.88 5.19 7.80
CA ASN A 123 -16.95 4.34 7.28
C ASN A 123 -18.26 4.45 8.08
N ARG A 124 -19.30 5.04 7.45
CA ARG A 124 -20.61 5.25 8.11
C ARG A 124 -21.30 3.95 8.53
N GLN A 125 -21.15 2.86 7.76
CA GLN A 125 -21.76 1.58 8.11
C GLN A 125 -21.08 0.98 9.35
N LEU A 126 -19.74 1.05 9.42
CA LEU A 126 -18.98 0.55 10.56
C LEU A 126 -19.25 1.38 11.82
N LEU A 127 -19.28 2.72 11.71
CA LEU A 127 -19.62 3.62 12.82
C LEU A 127 -21.01 3.32 13.41
N LYS A 128 -22.01 3.04 12.56
CA LYS A 128 -23.34 2.59 13.03
C LYS A 128 -23.29 1.23 13.74
N GLY A 129 -22.36 0.36 13.36
CA GLY A 129 -22.09 -0.91 14.02
C GLY A 129 -21.51 -0.71 15.42
N ILE A 130 -20.52 0.17 15.55
CA ILE A 130 -19.87 0.53 16.82
C ILE A 130 -20.89 1.13 17.79
N LYS A 131 -21.63 2.17 17.36
CA LYS A 131 -22.65 2.83 18.19
C LYS A 131 -23.77 1.91 18.66
N ALA A 132 -24.05 0.85 17.90
CA ALA A 132 -25.04 -0.16 18.24
C ALA A 132 -24.49 -1.32 19.09
N GLY A 133 -23.21 -1.28 19.50
CA GLY A 133 -22.56 -2.35 20.25
C GLY A 133 -22.36 -3.65 19.46
N ARG A 134 -22.49 -3.62 18.12
CA ARG A 134 -22.35 -4.78 17.23
C ARG A 134 -20.92 -4.98 16.71
N VAL A 135 -20.07 -3.96 16.88
CA VAL A 135 -18.66 -3.95 16.48
C VAL A 135 -17.86 -3.44 17.67
N LEU A 136 -16.86 -4.21 18.10
CA LEU A 136 -15.96 -3.86 19.19
C LEU A 136 -14.86 -2.89 18.70
N THR A 137 -14.27 -2.13 19.63
CA THR A 137 -13.11 -1.26 19.37
C THR A 137 -11.92 -1.72 20.21
N ALA A 138 -10.73 -1.80 19.61
CA ALA A 138 -9.58 -2.49 20.19
C ALA A 138 -8.62 -1.63 21.02
N GLY A 139 -8.79 -0.31 21.15
CA GLY A 139 -7.96 0.57 22.01
C GLY A 139 -6.45 0.26 21.99
N TYR A 140 -5.76 0.64 20.91
CA TYR A 140 -4.35 0.34 20.62
C TYR A 140 -4.00 -1.15 20.74
N GLU A 141 -4.84 -2.01 20.13
CA GLU A 141 -4.73 -3.48 20.09
C GLU A 141 -4.87 -4.20 21.45
N THR A 142 -4.59 -3.52 22.57
CA THR A 142 -4.66 -4.08 23.94
C THR A 142 -6.07 -4.18 24.51
N GLY A 143 -7.03 -3.47 23.92
CA GLY A 143 -8.44 -3.47 24.33
C GLY A 143 -9.23 -4.70 23.87
N LEU A 144 -8.69 -5.55 22.98
CA LEU A 144 -9.33 -6.81 22.63
C LEU A 144 -8.92 -7.92 23.61
N THR A 145 -9.82 -8.22 24.55
CA THR A 145 -9.62 -9.36 25.45
C THR A 145 -10.07 -10.68 24.81
N PRO A 146 -9.46 -11.82 25.18
CA PRO A 146 -9.90 -13.14 24.74
C PRO A 146 -11.41 -13.39 24.94
N GLU A 147 -11.97 -12.95 26.06
CA GLU A 147 -13.39 -13.12 26.39
C GLU A 147 -14.29 -12.32 25.45
N ALA A 148 -13.91 -11.08 25.12
CA ALA A 148 -14.66 -10.23 24.21
C ALA A 148 -14.64 -10.79 22.78
N VAL A 149 -13.48 -11.27 22.32
CA VAL A 149 -13.28 -11.90 21.00
C VAL A 149 -14.10 -13.17 20.86
N LEU A 150 -14.13 -14.03 21.89
CA LEU A 150 -14.97 -15.23 21.93
C LEU A 150 -16.46 -14.87 21.88
N LYS A 151 -16.90 -13.93 22.70
CA LYS A 151 -18.31 -13.48 22.75
C LYS A 151 -18.77 -12.90 21.42
N ALA A 152 -17.87 -12.24 20.69
CA ALA A 152 -18.15 -11.71 19.35
C ALA A 152 -17.94 -12.73 18.21
N GLU A 153 -17.62 -13.99 18.55
CA GLU A 153 -17.40 -15.09 17.60
C GLU A 153 -16.38 -14.74 16.51
N ILE A 154 -15.25 -14.15 16.90
CA ILE A 154 -14.19 -13.70 15.98
C ILE A 154 -13.11 -14.79 15.85
N PRO A 155 -13.06 -15.55 14.74
CA PRO A 155 -12.00 -16.55 14.49
C PRO A 155 -10.69 -15.97 13.92
N LEU A 156 -10.70 -14.72 13.46
CA LEU A 156 -9.56 -14.10 12.80
C LEU A 156 -9.35 -12.66 13.29
N ILE A 157 -8.13 -12.37 13.74
CA ILE A 157 -7.65 -11.03 14.05
C ILE A 157 -6.61 -10.65 12.99
N VAL A 158 -6.85 -9.56 12.26
CA VAL A 158 -5.90 -8.98 11.31
C VAL A 158 -5.40 -7.66 11.88
N PHE A 159 -4.09 -7.56 12.09
CA PHE A 159 -3.43 -6.42 12.72
C PHE A 159 -2.25 -5.93 11.88
N SER A 160 -1.84 -4.68 12.10
CA SER A 160 -0.66 -4.13 11.41
C SER A 160 0.60 -4.69 12.04
N GLY A 161 1.42 -5.38 11.25
CA GLY A 161 2.66 -5.98 11.75
C GLY A 161 3.76 -4.94 11.92
N PHE A 162 4.39 -4.90 13.10
CA PHE A 162 5.58 -4.09 13.41
C PHE A 162 6.79 -4.96 13.81
N GLY A 163 6.76 -6.24 13.46
CA GLY A 163 7.79 -7.22 13.83
C GLY A 163 7.65 -7.79 15.24
N GLN A 164 6.52 -7.55 15.91
CA GLN A 164 6.14 -8.18 17.17
C GLN A 164 4.89 -9.04 16.98
N PRO A 165 4.75 -10.15 17.72
CA PRO A 165 3.51 -10.92 17.78
C PRO A 165 2.34 -10.07 18.30
N PHE A 166 1.10 -10.51 18.00
CA PHE A 166 -0.08 -9.85 18.54
C PHE A 166 -0.15 -10.03 20.07
N PRO A 167 -0.57 -9.01 20.85
CA PRO A 167 -0.76 -9.18 22.28
C PRO A 167 -1.67 -10.37 22.61
N ASN A 168 -1.25 -11.23 23.55
CA ASN A 168 -1.95 -12.47 23.93
C ASN A 168 -2.16 -13.49 22.79
N GLU A 169 -1.36 -13.48 21.71
CA GLU A 169 -1.51 -14.41 20.58
C GLU A 169 -1.63 -15.88 21.01
N ASP A 170 -0.84 -16.33 21.99
CA ASP A 170 -0.91 -17.72 22.50
C ASP A 170 -2.27 -18.07 23.13
N LYS A 171 -2.88 -17.14 23.86
CA LYS A 171 -4.21 -17.34 24.44
C LYS A 171 -5.27 -17.38 23.34
N PHE A 172 -5.18 -16.49 22.35
CA PHE A 172 -6.06 -16.52 21.19
C PHE A 172 -5.93 -17.84 20.42
N ALA A 173 -4.72 -18.35 20.24
CA ALA A 173 -4.48 -19.62 19.57
C ALA A 173 -5.12 -20.81 20.32
N GLN A 174 -5.07 -20.84 21.65
CA GLN A 174 -5.75 -21.85 22.48
C GLN A 174 -7.28 -21.82 22.31
N LEU A 175 -7.83 -20.66 21.97
CA LEU A 175 -9.25 -20.44 21.70
C LEU A 175 -9.62 -20.68 20.23
N GLY A 176 -8.67 -21.12 19.39
CA GLY A 176 -8.89 -21.32 17.97
C GLY A 176 -8.97 -20.04 17.14
N VAL A 177 -8.55 -18.90 17.71
CA VAL A 177 -8.49 -17.60 17.03
C VAL A 177 -7.11 -17.42 16.38
N VAL A 178 -7.09 -17.12 15.10
CA VAL A 178 -5.85 -16.87 14.34
C VAL A 178 -5.52 -15.39 14.38
N CYS A 179 -4.29 -15.05 14.78
CA CYS A 179 -3.74 -13.70 14.61
C CYS A 179 -2.90 -13.65 13.32
N MET A 180 -3.20 -12.68 12.46
CA MET A 180 -2.56 -12.48 11.17
C MET A 180 -1.97 -11.09 11.06
N ALA A 181 -0.65 -11.01 11.02
CA ALA A 181 0.06 -9.77 10.71
C ALA A 181 -0.15 -9.40 9.23
N ASN A 182 -0.43 -8.13 8.99
CA ASN A 182 -0.53 -7.53 7.67
C ASN A 182 0.51 -6.42 7.53
N TYR A 183 1.21 -6.39 6.40
CA TYR A 183 2.33 -5.49 6.13
C TYR A 183 2.08 -4.62 4.90
N ASP A 184 0.81 -4.32 4.56
CA ASP A 184 0.45 -3.44 3.45
C ASP A 184 1.18 -2.08 3.51
N TRP A 185 1.38 -1.55 4.72
CA TRP A 185 2.08 -0.29 4.99
C TRP A 185 3.58 -0.30 4.71
N GLU A 186 4.20 -1.48 4.60
CA GLU A 186 5.62 -1.64 4.24
C GLU A 186 5.83 -1.87 2.73
N GLU A 187 4.75 -1.94 1.93
CA GLU A 187 4.87 -2.01 0.48
C GLU A 187 5.43 -0.70 -0.09
N LYS A 188 6.48 -0.83 -0.92
CA LYS A 188 7.18 0.32 -1.50
C LYS A 188 6.41 0.97 -2.65
N HIS A 189 5.66 0.16 -3.40
CA HIS A 189 4.92 0.64 -4.57
C HIS A 189 3.48 0.98 -4.18
N PRO A 190 2.92 2.13 -4.61
CA PRO A 190 1.53 2.48 -4.27
C PRO A 190 0.50 1.43 -4.67
N LEU A 191 0.61 0.90 -5.89
CA LEU A 191 -0.20 -0.24 -6.33
C LEU A 191 0.08 -1.54 -5.55
N GLY A 192 1.29 -1.73 -4.99
CA GLY A 192 1.60 -2.89 -4.16
C GLY A 192 0.79 -2.87 -2.86
N LYS A 193 0.69 -1.69 -2.24
CA LYS A 193 -0.16 -1.49 -1.07
C LYS A 193 -1.65 -1.74 -1.38
N ALA A 194 -2.14 -1.18 -2.49
CA ALA A 194 -3.54 -1.38 -2.90
C ALA A 194 -3.86 -2.85 -3.24
N GLU A 195 -2.87 -3.62 -3.72
CA GLU A 195 -3.07 -5.01 -4.13
C GLU A 195 -3.37 -5.96 -2.96
N TRP A 196 -3.07 -5.56 -1.72
CA TRP A 196 -3.49 -6.28 -0.52
C TRP A 196 -5.02 -6.43 -0.38
N ILE A 197 -5.82 -5.68 -1.16
CA ILE A 197 -7.26 -5.93 -1.32
C ILE A 197 -7.55 -7.38 -1.74
N LYS A 198 -6.65 -8.02 -2.51
CA LYS A 198 -6.76 -9.43 -2.93
C LYS A 198 -6.66 -10.40 -1.76
N VAL A 199 -5.91 -10.05 -0.70
CA VAL A 199 -5.86 -10.83 0.55
C VAL A 199 -7.23 -10.83 1.21
N PHE A 200 -7.85 -9.66 1.37
CA PHE A 200 -9.19 -9.55 1.92
C PHE A 200 -10.23 -10.23 1.04
N GLY A 201 -10.12 -10.10 -0.29
CA GLY A 201 -10.91 -10.87 -1.25
C GLY A 201 -10.81 -12.38 -1.03
N ALA A 202 -9.61 -12.91 -0.85
CA ALA A 202 -9.40 -14.33 -0.60
C ALA A 202 -9.93 -14.80 0.77
N LEU A 203 -9.86 -13.96 1.81
CA LEU A 203 -10.39 -14.25 3.15
C LEU A 203 -11.92 -14.31 3.15
N VAL A 204 -12.59 -13.42 2.42
CA VAL A 204 -14.07 -13.33 2.40
C VAL A 204 -14.70 -13.99 1.17
N CYS A 205 -13.92 -14.74 0.37
CA CYS A 205 -14.32 -15.40 -0.87
C CYS A 205 -14.96 -14.44 -1.91
N LYS A 206 -14.33 -13.29 -2.11
CA LYS A 206 -14.66 -12.25 -3.10
C LYS A 206 -13.46 -11.87 -3.96
N GLU A 207 -12.72 -12.87 -4.42
CA GLU A 207 -11.53 -12.69 -5.25
C GLU A 207 -11.87 -11.98 -6.55
N LYS A 208 -13.00 -12.32 -7.18
CA LYS A 208 -13.43 -11.70 -8.43
C LYS A 208 -13.68 -10.19 -8.26
N GLU A 209 -14.33 -9.80 -7.17
CA GLU A 209 -14.59 -8.40 -6.84
C GLU A 209 -13.29 -7.67 -6.52
N ALA A 210 -12.39 -8.29 -5.74
CA ALA A 210 -11.08 -7.72 -5.42
C ALA A 210 -10.23 -7.52 -6.68
N ASP A 211 -10.17 -8.51 -7.57
CA ASP A 211 -9.44 -8.44 -8.84
C ASP A 211 -10.04 -7.39 -9.76
N THR A 212 -11.37 -7.33 -9.86
CA THR A 212 -12.07 -6.32 -10.69
C THR A 212 -11.75 -4.91 -10.20
N TYR A 213 -11.87 -4.67 -8.88
CA TYR A 213 -11.54 -3.39 -8.28
C TYR A 213 -10.08 -3.02 -8.50
N PHE A 214 -9.16 -3.94 -8.19
CA PHE A 214 -7.73 -3.69 -8.32
C PHE A 214 -7.32 -3.41 -9.77
N ASN A 215 -7.85 -4.15 -10.73
CA ASN A 215 -7.56 -3.93 -12.15
C ASN A 215 -8.04 -2.56 -12.64
N GLN A 216 -9.16 -2.05 -12.12
CA GLN A 216 -9.62 -0.69 -12.38
C GLN A 216 -8.64 0.34 -11.80
N VAL A 217 -8.20 0.16 -10.54
CA VAL A 217 -7.18 1.01 -9.90
C VAL A 217 -5.89 1.05 -10.73
N VAL A 218 -5.38 -0.11 -11.16
CA VAL A 218 -4.17 -0.22 -11.98
C VAL A 218 -4.34 0.51 -13.31
N LYS A 219 -5.49 0.32 -13.97
CA LYS A 219 -5.80 0.99 -15.25
C LYS A 219 -5.77 2.52 -15.08
N SER A 220 -6.52 3.05 -14.11
CA SER A 220 -6.57 4.49 -13.85
C SER A 220 -5.21 5.06 -13.47
N TYR A 221 -4.46 4.38 -12.60
CA TYR A 221 -3.11 4.80 -12.22
C TYR A 221 -2.16 4.88 -13.43
N ARG A 222 -2.19 3.87 -14.30
CA ARG A 222 -1.36 3.83 -15.52
C ARG A 222 -1.77 4.91 -16.53
N GLU A 223 -3.06 5.16 -16.68
CA GLU A 223 -3.56 6.24 -17.55
C GLU A 223 -3.12 7.62 -17.07
N LEU A 224 -3.24 7.90 -15.77
CA LEU A 224 -2.74 9.14 -15.15
C LEU A 224 -1.24 9.32 -15.36
N ARG A 225 -0.43 8.29 -15.09
CA ARG A 225 1.01 8.34 -15.34
C ARG A 225 1.37 8.59 -16.80
N LYS A 226 0.64 7.97 -17.73
CA LYS A 226 0.83 8.21 -19.16
C LYS A 226 0.59 9.68 -19.50
N GLN A 227 -0.48 10.30 -18.99
CA GLN A 227 -0.78 11.72 -19.24
C GLN A 227 0.37 12.64 -18.82
N ILE A 228 1.04 12.34 -17.70
CA ILE A 228 2.20 13.12 -17.22
C ILE A 228 3.38 12.95 -18.16
N THR A 229 3.65 11.73 -18.62
CA THR A 229 4.77 11.45 -19.53
C THR A 229 4.54 11.93 -20.97
N SER A 230 3.29 11.99 -21.43
CA SER A 230 2.92 12.41 -22.79
C SER A 230 2.59 13.89 -22.91
N GLY A 231 2.26 14.54 -21.80
CA GLY A 231 2.00 15.98 -21.77
C GLY A 231 3.26 16.78 -22.08
N SER A 232 3.10 17.97 -22.66
CA SER A 232 4.18 18.95 -22.84
C SER A 232 4.66 19.58 -21.52
N GLU A 233 4.38 18.94 -20.39
CA GLU A 233 4.97 19.24 -19.07
C GLU A 233 6.44 18.87 -19.10
N THR A 234 7.21 19.68 -19.83
CA THR A 234 8.66 19.63 -19.83
C THR A 234 9.15 19.83 -18.40
N LYS A 235 10.32 19.29 -18.07
CA LYS A 235 10.99 19.48 -16.76
C LYS A 235 11.02 20.94 -16.25
N ARG A 236 10.77 21.93 -17.12
CA ARG A 236 10.69 23.36 -16.78
C ARG A 236 9.49 23.75 -15.92
N ASN A 237 8.40 22.97 -15.88
CA ASN A 237 7.18 23.33 -15.15
C ASN A 237 6.90 22.42 -13.94
N GLN A 238 7.90 21.67 -13.46
CA GLN A 238 7.73 20.79 -12.29
C GLN A 238 7.80 21.61 -11.01
N LYS A 239 6.74 21.58 -10.20
CA LYS A 239 6.77 22.23 -8.88
C LYS A 239 7.73 21.52 -7.95
N THR A 240 8.55 22.31 -7.27
CA THR A 240 9.37 21.86 -6.15
C THR A 240 8.50 21.76 -4.90
N VAL A 241 8.46 20.59 -4.29
CA VAL A 241 7.51 20.27 -3.21
C VAL A 241 8.23 20.12 -1.90
N LEU A 242 7.82 20.91 -0.90
CA LEU A 242 8.05 20.63 0.50
C LEU A 242 6.96 19.67 1.00
N CYS A 243 7.32 18.63 1.74
CA CYS A 243 6.36 17.68 2.28
C CYS A 243 6.69 17.30 3.72
N GLY A 244 5.66 17.22 4.55
CA GLY A 244 5.77 16.87 5.97
C GLY A 244 5.35 18.00 6.89
N GLY A 245 5.61 17.82 8.18
CA GLY A 245 5.20 18.78 9.19
C GLY A 245 5.89 18.56 10.53
N LEU A 246 5.51 19.39 11.49
CA LEU A 246 6.14 19.46 12.81
C LEU A 246 5.45 18.49 13.79
N ALA A 247 6.24 17.68 14.49
CA ALA A 247 5.80 16.94 15.67
C ALA A 247 6.74 17.24 16.84
N GLY A 248 6.23 17.99 17.82
CA GLY A 248 7.07 18.61 18.85
C GLY A 248 8.00 19.65 18.23
N ASP A 249 9.32 19.49 18.43
CA ASP A 249 10.34 20.39 17.88
C ASP A 249 11.00 19.85 16.59
N ILE A 250 10.60 18.67 16.13
CA ILE A 250 11.21 17.97 15.00
C ILE A 250 10.27 18.04 13.80
N TRP A 251 10.80 18.43 12.64
CA TRP A 251 10.10 18.29 11.39
C TRP A 251 10.30 16.90 10.82
N TYR A 252 9.21 16.18 10.54
CA TYR A 252 9.24 14.89 9.88
C TYR A 252 8.83 15.04 8.42
N ALA A 253 9.70 14.59 7.52
CA ALA A 253 9.44 14.57 6.08
C ALA A 253 9.58 13.13 5.55
N PRO A 254 8.84 12.74 4.50
CA PRO A 254 9.04 11.44 3.87
C PRO A 254 10.45 11.28 3.29
N ALA A 255 11.10 10.14 3.51
CA ALA A 255 12.39 9.86 2.86
C ALA A 255 12.23 9.67 1.33
N GLY A 256 13.31 9.82 0.58
CA GLY A 256 13.31 9.82 -0.88
C GLY A 256 12.87 8.51 -1.55
N LYS A 257 12.86 7.38 -0.84
CA LYS A 257 12.36 6.09 -1.33
C LYS A 257 11.04 5.66 -0.65
N SER A 258 10.37 6.58 0.05
CA SER A 258 9.06 6.34 0.67
C SER A 258 7.92 6.25 -0.34
N PHE A 259 6.78 5.73 0.09
CA PHE A 259 5.52 5.75 -0.67
C PHE A 259 5.16 7.15 -1.15
N MET A 260 5.25 8.15 -0.25
CA MET A 260 4.87 9.54 -0.53
C MET A 260 5.81 10.17 -1.57
N ALA A 261 7.12 9.93 -1.47
CA ALA A 261 8.09 10.37 -2.49
C ALA A 261 7.84 9.68 -3.84
N GLY A 262 7.49 8.39 -3.83
CA GLY A 262 7.16 7.62 -5.04
C GLY A 262 5.96 8.19 -5.79
N ILE A 263 4.86 8.48 -5.08
CA ILE A 263 3.65 9.01 -5.71
C ILE A 263 3.81 10.46 -6.18
N MET A 264 4.54 11.32 -5.44
CA MET A 264 4.88 12.67 -5.92
C MET A 264 5.74 12.63 -7.18
N LYS A 265 6.72 11.72 -7.24
CA LYS A 265 7.51 11.49 -8.47
C LYS A 265 6.62 11.04 -9.62
N ASP A 266 5.72 10.10 -9.37
CA ASP A 266 4.77 9.63 -10.37
C ASP A 266 3.79 10.71 -10.80
N ALA A 267 3.49 11.70 -9.95
CA ALA A 267 2.68 12.89 -10.23
C ALA A 267 3.44 13.97 -11.03
N GLY A 268 4.71 13.75 -11.38
CA GLY A 268 5.52 14.73 -12.10
C GLY A 268 6.09 15.85 -11.22
N MET A 269 6.00 15.74 -9.90
CA MET A 269 6.48 16.74 -8.96
C MET A 269 7.97 16.58 -8.64
N ASN A 270 8.63 17.69 -8.30
CA ASN A 270 10.02 17.73 -7.85
C ASN A 270 10.09 17.74 -6.31
N TYR A 271 9.95 16.57 -5.67
CA TYR A 271 10.05 16.50 -4.21
C TYR A 271 11.44 16.95 -3.69
N PHE A 272 11.46 17.90 -2.75
CA PHE A 272 12.69 18.54 -2.28
C PHE A 272 13.70 17.54 -1.68
N TYR A 273 13.24 16.62 -0.83
CA TYR A 273 14.09 15.61 -0.19
C TYR A 273 14.17 14.27 -0.97
N LYS A 274 13.88 14.25 -2.27
CA LYS A 274 13.86 13.03 -3.11
C LYS A 274 15.16 12.22 -3.12
N ASN A 275 16.30 12.85 -2.82
CA ASN A 275 17.62 12.20 -2.84
C ASN A 275 18.01 11.58 -1.49
N THR A 276 17.19 11.73 -0.44
CA THR A 276 17.45 11.11 0.86
C THR A 276 17.25 9.60 0.83
N THR A 277 17.95 8.89 1.71
CA THR A 277 17.85 7.43 1.83
C THR A 277 16.74 7.03 2.82
N GLY A 278 16.22 5.81 2.66
CA GLY A 278 15.18 5.26 3.53
C GLY A 278 13.78 5.29 2.92
N THR A 279 12.88 4.54 3.55
CA THR A 279 11.48 4.35 3.14
C THR A 279 10.48 4.95 4.13
N ALA A 280 10.94 5.30 5.33
CA ALA A 280 10.16 5.94 6.40
C ALA A 280 10.35 7.47 6.38
N SER A 281 10.32 8.12 7.54
CA SER A 281 10.54 9.56 7.68
C SER A 281 12.01 9.91 7.96
N ILE A 282 12.44 11.09 7.51
CA ILE A 282 13.65 11.79 7.95
C ILE A 282 13.27 12.84 9.00
N SER A 283 14.19 13.12 9.92
CA SER A 283 14.06 14.17 10.93
C SER A 283 14.91 15.38 10.55
N LEU A 284 14.30 16.56 10.56
CA LEU A 284 14.92 17.83 10.19
C LEU A 284 14.64 18.89 11.26
N SER A 285 15.52 19.89 11.36
CA SER A 285 15.24 21.05 12.21
C SER A 285 14.30 22.02 11.49
N LEU A 286 13.48 22.75 12.25
CA LEU A 286 12.61 23.79 11.68
C LEU A 286 13.41 24.89 10.96
N GLU A 287 14.61 25.22 11.44
CA GLU A 287 15.49 26.21 10.79
C GLU A 287 15.96 25.75 9.41
N GLN A 288 16.34 24.47 9.29
CA GLN A 288 16.71 23.89 8.00
C GLN A 288 15.52 23.95 7.03
N VAL A 289 14.34 23.51 7.47
CA VAL A 289 13.13 23.51 6.65
C VAL A 289 12.72 24.93 6.25
N PHE A 290 12.88 25.91 7.14
CA PHE A 290 12.60 27.31 6.84
C PHE A 290 13.48 27.87 5.71
N ASN A 291 14.74 27.42 5.64
CA ASN A 291 15.65 27.80 4.55
C ASN A 291 15.30 27.04 3.26
N ASP A 292 15.00 25.75 3.35
CA ASP A 292 14.64 24.88 2.23
C ASP A 292 13.34 25.31 1.54
N ASP A 293 12.32 25.70 2.33
CA ASP A 293 11.00 26.16 1.86
C ASP A 293 11.07 27.33 0.88
N ARG A 294 12.12 28.18 0.98
CA ARG A 294 12.33 29.32 0.06
C ARG A 294 12.52 28.90 -1.40
N SER A 295 12.91 27.65 -1.63
CA SER A 295 13.10 27.08 -2.96
C SER A 295 11.95 26.15 -3.37
N CYS A 296 10.85 26.12 -2.59
CA CYS A 296 9.71 25.26 -2.83
C CYS A 296 8.50 26.07 -3.34
N ASP A 297 7.79 25.53 -4.33
CA ASP A 297 6.61 26.16 -4.93
C ASP A 297 5.32 25.79 -4.18
N VAL A 298 5.33 24.67 -3.44
CA VAL A 298 4.16 24.14 -2.75
C VAL A 298 4.56 23.34 -1.52
N TRP A 299 3.78 23.47 -0.45
CA TRP A 299 3.87 22.65 0.75
C TRP A 299 2.68 21.69 0.84
N ILE A 300 2.97 20.39 0.90
CA ILE A 300 2.00 19.29 1.05
C ILE A 300 2.16 18.65 2.43
N ASN A 301 1.06 18.13 2.99
CA ASN A 301 1.00 17.55 4.34
C ASN A 301 1.30 18.56 5.44
N ALA A 302 0.81 19.79 5.29
CA ALA A 302 0.73 20.69 6.43
C ALA A 302 -0.18 20.05 7.49
N GLU A 303 0.29 19.94 8.73
CA GLU A 303 -0.41 19.23 9.83
C GLU A 303 -1.59 20.05 10.40
N ALA A 304 -2.32 20.78 9.56
CA ALA A 304 -3.43 21.65 9.91
C ALA A 304 -4.50 21.68 8.81
N SER A 305 -5.75 21.97 9.17
CA SER A 305 -6.87 22.07 8.21
C SER A 305 -7.09 23.50 7.68
N THR A 306 -6.62 24.52 8.42
CA THR A 306 -6.68 25.94 8.05
C THR A 306 -5.36 26.66 8.29
N LEU A 307 -5.16 27.83 7.69
CA LEU A 307 -3.96 28.63 7.96
C LEU A 307 -3.89 29.10 9.41
N ASN A 308 -5.02 29.38 10.05
CA ASN A 308 -5.05 29.79 11.46
C ASN A 308 -4.56 28.67 12.39
N GLU A 309 -5.07 27.44 12.21
CA GLU A 309 -4.58 26.27 12.95
C GLU A 309 -3.09 26.04 12.72
N LEU A 310 -2.62 26.22 11.48
CA LEU A 310 -1.20 26.12 11.17
C LEU A 310 -0.38 27.13 11.99
N PHE A 311 -0.83 28.37 12.11
CA PHE A 311 -0.13 29.41 12.89
C PHE A 311 -0.21 29.21 14.40
N GLU A 312 -1.23 28.48 14.88
CA GLU A 312 -1.31 28.04 16.28
C GLU A 312 -0.29 26.95 16.59
N LEU A 313 -0.05 26.01 15.65
CA LEU A 313 1.01 25.00 15.79
C LEU A 313 2.39 25.65 15.86
N ASN A 314 2.66 26.61 14.98
CA ASN A 314 3.87 27.43 15.06
C ASN A 314 3.68 28.77 14.34
N SER A 315 3.78 29.87 15.10
CA SER A 315 3.61 31.22 14.56
C SER A 315 4.64 31.58 13.49
N LYS A 316 5.79 30.88 13.45
CA LYS A 316 6.82 31.10 12.43
C LYS A 316 6.40 30.63 11.03
N PHE A 317 5.39 29.77 10.90
CA PHE A 317 4.91 29.34 9.58
C PHE A 317 4.36 30.50 8.75
N ARG A 318 3.96 31.63 9.36
CA ARG A 318 3.61 32.88 8.64
C ARG A 318 4.72 33.41 7.74
N TYR A 319 5.97 33.02 8.01
CA TYR A 319 7.15 33.47 7.26
C TYR A 319 7.59 32.49 6.17
N PHE A 320 6.99 31.30 6.09
CA PHE A 320 7.26 30.36 5.00
C PHE A 320 6.87 30.99 3.66
N HIS A 321 7.71 30.80 2.64
CA HIS A 321 7.44 31.22 1.27
C HIS A 321 6.17 30.56 0.74
N THR A 322 6.03 29.24 0.87
CA THR A 322 4.85 28.50 0.38
C THR A 322 3.54 28.97 1.02
N VAL A 323 3.58 29.34 2.30
CA VAL A 323 2.43 29.95 3.02
C VAL A 323 2.07 31.32 2.45
N ARG A 324 3.06 32.17 2.18
CA ARG A 324 2.83 33.51 1.61
C ARG A 324 2.28 33.47 0.19
N GLU A 325 2.71 32.50 -0.61
CA GLU A 325 2.15 32.22 -1.94
C GLU A 325 0.78 31.53 -1.88
N GLY A 326 0.31 31.16 -0.68
CA GLY A 326 -0.95 30.45 -0.46
C GLY A 326 -0.93 29.01 -0.99
N LYS A 327 0.22 28.43 -1.31
CA LYS A 327 0.34 27.09 -1.90
C LYS A 327 0.60 26.03 -0.83
N VAL A 328 -0.34 25.91 0.12
CA VAL A 328 -0.26 24.96 1.23
C VAL A 328 -1.45 24.02 1.19
N TYR A 329 -1.20 22.72 1.23
CA TYR A 329 -2.21 21.68 1.07
C TYR A 329 -2.16 20.64 2.17
N SER A 330 -3.35 20.20 2.60
CA SER A 330 -3.49 19.18 3.62
C SER A 330 -4.75 18.33 3.48
N TYR A 331 -4.67 17.09 3.93
CA TYR A 331 -5.81 16.20 4.11
C TYR A 331 -6.42 16.29 5.53
N MET A 332 -5.88 17.13 6.42
CA MET A 332 -6.28 17.21 7.84
C MET A 332 -7.71 17.69 8.09
N HIS A 333 -8.43 18.12 7.05
CA HIS A 333 -9.86 18.39 7.13
C HIS A 333 -10.70 17.10 7.22
N ASP A 334 -10.17 15.96 6.76
CA ASP A 334 -10.77 14.62 6.92
C ASP A 334 -9.67 13.53 6.90
N PRO A 335 -8.84 13.46 7.97
CA PRO A 335 -7.69 12.56 8.00
C PRO A 335 -8.11 11.08 8.00
N ASN A 336 -9.25 10.75 8.60
CA ASN A 336 -9.74 9.38 8.64
C ASN A 336 -10.17 8.90 7.26
N TYR A 337 -10.84 9.76 6.48
CA TYR A 337 -11.14 9.45 5.09
C TYR A 337 -9.86 9.24 4.27
N TYR A 338 -8.85 10.08 4.46
CA TYR A 338 -7.55 9.87 3.81
C TYR A 338 -6.95 8.51 4.16
N TRP A 339 -6.82 8.15 5.44
CA TRP A 339 -6.19 6.89 5.85
C TRP A 339 -7.00 5.64 5.46
N GLU A 340 -8.33 5.74 5.42
CA GLU A 340 -9.22 4.66 5.01
C GLU A 340 -9.16 4.44 3.48
N TYR A 341 -9.22 5.50 2.68
CA TYR A 341 -9.47 5.37 1.24
C TYR A 341 -8.23 5.54 0.36
N SER A 342 -7.23 6.35 0.75
CA SER A 342 -6.06 6.63 -0.12
C SER A 342 -5.22 5.39 -0.42
N GLN A 343 -5.19 4.46 0.53
CA GLN A 343 -4.36 3.26 0.47
C GLN A 343 -4.87 2.24 -0.56
N VAL A 344 -6.20 2.12 -0.68
CA VAL A 344 -6.86 1.28 -1.67
C VAL A 344 -7.14 2.04 -2.98
N ASN A 345 -7.01 3.38 -2.97
CA ASN A 345 -7.16 4.26 -4.13
C ASN A 345 -5.92 5.14 -4.41
N PRO A 346 -4.73 4.56 -4.65
CA PRO A 346 -3.53 5.35 -4.92
C PRO A 346 -3.65 6.19 -6.21
N HIS A 347 -4.55 5.84 -7.12
CA HIS A 347 -4.83 6.63 -8.33
C HIS A 347 -5.54 7.96 -8.03
N TRP A 348 -6.37 8.04 -6.99
CA TRP A 348 -6.98 9.31 -6.54
C TRP A 348 -5.93 10.21 -5.91
N LEU A 349 -5.03 9.65 -5.11
CA LEU A 349 -3.93 10.40 -4.51
C LEU A 349 -2.95 10.92 -5.57
N LEU A 350 -2.65 10.09 -6.59
CA LEU A 350 -1.88 10.51 -7.75
C LEU A 350 -2.56 11.66 -8.49
N GLU A 351 -3.86 11.56 -8.74
CA GLU A 351 -4.64 12.60 -9.40
C GLU A 351 -4.63 13.92 -8.62
N ASP A 352 -4.78 13.87 -7.29
CA ASP A 352 -4.69 15.06 -6.45
C ASP A 352 -3.36 15.78 -6.62
N PHE A 353 -2.25 15.04 -6.56
CA PHE A 353 -0.91 15.60 -6.72
C PHE A 353 -0.66 16.12 -8.13
N MET A 354 -1.18 15.45 -9.16
CA MET A 354 -1.13 15.97 -10.53
C MET A 354 -1.85 17.32 -10.65
N ARG A 355 -3.05 17.44 -10.09
CA ARG A 355 -3.84 18.68 -10.12
C ARG A 355 -3.16 19.80 -9.35
N ILE A 356 -2.60 19.49 -8.17
CA ILE A 356 -1.79 20.45 -7.39
C ILE A 356 -0.55 20.91 -8.19
N ASN A 357 0.12 19.98 -8.89
CA ASN A 357 1.27 20.30 -9.74
C ASN A 357 0.91 21.27 -10.89
N ARG A 358 -0.33 21.20 -11.40
CA ARG A 358 -0.83 22.00 -12.52
C ARG A 358 -1.47 23.35 -12.17
N ASP A 359 -1.63 23.65 -10.88
CA ASP A 359 -2.47 24.79 -10.42
C ASP A 359 -3.93 24.72 -10.88
N ASP A 360 -4.44 23.53 -11.18
CA ASP A 360 -5.85 23.35 -11.52
C ASP A 360 -6.71 23.76 -10.31
N THR A 361 -7.65 24.70 -10.51
CA THR A 361 -8.49 25.27 -9.44
C THR A 361 -9.09 24.16 -8.55
N PRO A 362 -8.64 24.00 -7.30
CA PRO A 362 -8.73 22.74 -6.53
C PRO A 362 -10.08 22.55 -5.84
N ALA A 363 -11.18 22.84 -6.53
CA ALA A 363 -12.52 22.72 -5.94
C ALA A 363 -12.89 21.26 -5.59
N ASN A 364 -12.25 20.27 -6.26
CA ASN A 364 -12.62 18.85 -6.16
C ASN A 364 -11.38 17.93 -6.14
N LEU A 365 -10.47 18.12 -5.19
CA LEU A 365 -9.48 17.10 -4.87
C LEU A 365 -10.14 16.00 -4.02
N HIS A 366 -9.66 14.76 -4.16
CA HIS A 366 -10.20 13.60 -3.46
C HIS A 366 -9.89 13.61 -1.97
N PHE A 367 -8.66 14.01 -1.60
CA PHE A 367 -8.15 13.92 -0.24
C PHE A 367 -7.58 15.24 0.29
N TYR A 368 -7.03 16.10 -0.56
CA TYR A 368 -6.36 17.33 -0.13
C TYR A 368 -7.26 18.55 -0.25
N LYS A 369 -7.01 19.56 0.57
CA LYS A 369 -7.51 20.92 0.39
C LYS A 369 -6.38 21.92 0.52
N GLN A 370 -6.46 22.98 -0.27
CA GLN A 370 -5.64 24.16 -0.05
C GLN A 370 -6.09 24.81 1.27
N LEU A 371 -5.14 25.10 2.16
CA LEU A 371 -5.42 25.84 3.38
C LEU A 371 -5.84 27.27 3.02
N LYS A 372 -6.87 27.76 3.70
CA LYS A 372 -7.39 29.12 3.57
C LYS A 372 -7.25 29.89 4.87
#